data_AF-A0A137SQ74-F1
#
_entry.id   AF-A0A137SQ74-F1
#
_cell.length_a   1.000
_cell.length_b   1.000
_cell.length_c   1.000
_cell.angle_alpha   90.00
_cell.angle_beta   90.00
_cell.angle_gamma   90.00
#
_symmetry.space_group_name_H-M   'P 1'
#
loop_
_entity.id
_entity.type
_entity.pdbx_description
1 polymer ?
#
loop_
_entity_poly.entity_id
_entity_poly.type
_entity_poly.pdbx_seq_one_letter_code
_entity_poly.pdbx_strand_id
1 'polypeptide(L)'
;MPGDGKKQDVWSKKWTDLDEDDKIKTRKEFSENPKTLIKGILLTDGFKKGSGKNYPIKFIGSDHVKFDSQKAENVIVIAGQGVKTPIREAPRLESFYKHPKNKWQKISGTTKIKFKGKSLKVEIHWYEANGQREEIKLKRIFEDES
;
A
#
# COMPACT_ATOMS: atom_id res chain seq x y z
N MET A 1 39.49 -1.50 34.33
CA MET A 1 39.07 -2.48 33.32
C MET A 1 38.23 -1.72 32.30
N PRO A 2 38.58 -1.69 31.01
CA PRO A 2 37.85 -0.85 30.06
C PRO A 2 36.52 -1.51 29.71
N GLY A 3 35.44 -0.85 30.10
CA GLY A 3 34.05 -1.21 29.81
C GLY A 3 33.56 -0.62 28.49
N ASP A 4 34.24 -0.96 27.40
CA ASP A 4 33.81 -0.63 26.04
C ASP A 4 33.25 -1.91 25.42
N GLY A 5 31.95 -1.95 25.13
CA GLY A 5 31.17 -3.13 24.73
C GLY A 5 31.54 -3.77 23.37
N LYS A 6 32.82 -3.80 22.99
CA LYS A 6 33.33 -4.40 21.76
C LYS A 6 33.70 -5.86 22.01
N LYS A 7 33.35 -6.75 21.07
CA LYS A 7 33.81 -8.16 21.08
C LYS A 7 34.95 -8.33 20.09
N GLN A 8 36.04 -8.93 20.54
CA GLN A 8 37.16 -9.29 19.68
C GLN A 8 36.87 -10.63 18.99
N ASP A 9 37.02 -10.68 17.67
CA ASP A 9 36.97 -11.94 16.94
C ASP A 9 38.24 -12.76 17.23
N VAL A 10 38.06 -14.00 17.70
CA VAL A 10 39.14 -14.81 18.28
C VAL A 10 40.13 -15.30 17.22
N TRP A 11 39.69 -15.47 15.96
CA TRP A 11 40.54 -15.99 14.89
C TRP A 11 41.24 -14.89 14.10
N SER A 12 40.59 -13.74 13.93
CA SER A 12 41.14 -12.62 13.15
C SER A 12 41.74 -11.50 14.00
N LYS A 13 41.58 -11.55 15.34
CA LYS A 13 42.00 -10.53 16.32
C LYS A 13 41.51 -9.11 16.03
N LYS A 14 40.57 -8.95 15.08
CA LYS A 14 39.96 -7.66 14.75
C LYS A 14 38.82 -7.38 15.71
N TRP A 15 38.72 -6.11 16.10
CA TRP A 15 37.61 -5.60 16.89
C TRP A 15 36.54 -5.12 15.93
N THR A 16 35.33 -5.68 16.04
CA THR A 16 34.18 -5.25 15.23
C THR A 16 33.15 -4.62 16.15
N ASP A 17 32.65 -3.45 15.77
CA ASP A 17 31.57 -2.79 16.48
C ASP A 17 30.26 -3.58 16.28
N LEU A 18 29.56 -3.92 17.37
CA LEU A 18 28.33 -4.73 17.33
C LEU A 18 27.23 -4.09 16.47
N ASP A 19 27.23 -2.77 16.30
CA ASP A 19 26.24 -2.05 15.48
C ASP A 19 26.44 -2.23 13.97
N GLU A 20 27.59 -2.74 13.52
CA GLU A 20 27.89 -2.96 12.10
C GLU A 20 27.53 -4.35 11.57
N ASP A 21 27.02 -5.26 12.43
CA ASP A 21 26.58 -6.58 11.99
C ASP A 21 25.33 -6.44 11.10
N ASP A 22 25.38 -6.95 9.87
CA ASP A 22 24.28 -6.90 8.89
C ASP A 22 22.97 -7.46 9.48
N LYS A 23 23.07 -8.40 10.42
CA LYS A 23 21.92 -8.99 11.13
C LYS A 23 21.25 -8.02 12.11
N ILE A 24 21.97 -7.03 12.62
CA ILE A 24 21.45 -6.00 13.53
C ILE A 24 20.86 -4.84 12.72
N LYS A 25 21.51 -4.44 11.62
CA LYS A 25 20.95 -3.45 10.67
C LYS A 25 19.60 -3.90 10.11
N THR A 26 19.54 -5.13 9.59
CA THR A 26 18.30 -5.70 9.08
C THR A 26 17.20 -5.80 10.15
N ARG A 27 17.53 -6.08 11.42
CA ARG A 27 16.55 -6.07 12.52
C ARG A 27 16.03 -4.67 12.87
N LYS A 28 16.87 -3.64 12.85
CA LYS A 28 16.44 -2.24 13.03
C LYS A 28 15.51 -1.80 11.89
N GLU A 29 15.88 -2.06 10.64
CA GLU A 29 15.08 -1.71 9.45
C GLU A 29 13.68 -2.37 9.44
N PHE A 30 13.56 -3.62 9.93
CA PHE A 30 12.27 -4.30 10.08
C PHE A 30 11.43 -3.81 11.27
N SER A 31 12.05 -3.18 12.26
CA SER A 31 11.41 -2.62 13.45
C SER A 31 10.84 -1.21 13.20
N GLU A 32 11.38 -0.47 12.25
CA GLU A 32 10.99 0.92 11.97
C GLU A 32 9.77 1.06 11.06
N ASN A 33 9.44 0.04 10.26
CA ASN A 33 8.35 0.14 9.30
C ASN A 33 6.97 0.07 9.97
N PRO A 34 6.11 1.09 9.79
CA PRO A 34 4.79 1.12 10.42
C PRO A 34 3.87 0.02 9.87
N LYS A 35 2.83 -0.34 10.63
CA LYS A 35 1.78 -1.29 10.19
C LYS A 35 0.93 -0.71 9.06
N THR A 36 0.80 0.61 9.00
CA THR A 36 0.06 1.35 7.97
C THR A 36 0.70 2.72 7.78
N LEU A 37 0.71 3.24 6.55
CA LEU A 37 1.26 4.57 6.24
C LEU A 37 0.13 5.50 5.76
N ILE A 38 -0.03 6.66 6.41
CA ILE A 38 -1.09 7.62 6.07
C ILE A 38 -0.63 8.49 4.89
N LYS A 39 -1.40 8.48 3.80
CA LYS A 39 -1.21 9.37 2.63
C LYS A 39 -2.12 10.61 2.67
N GLY A 40 -3.14 10.62 3.53
CA GLY A 40 -4.05 11.75 3.70
C GLY A 40 -5.18 11.74 2.66
N ILE A 41 -5.21 12.77 1.80
CA ILE A 41 -6.26 12.96 0.78
C ILE A 41 -5.65 12.75 -0.61
N LEU A 42 -6.35 12.02 -1.47
CA LEU A 42 -5.98 11.86 -2.88
C LEU A 42 -7.07 12.38 -3.80
N LEU A 43 -6.67 13.02 -4.89
CA LEU A 43 -7.57 13.31 -6.01
C LEU A 43 -7.97 12.01 -6.70
N THR A 44 -9.24 11.89 -7.06
CA THR A 44 -9.75 10.75 -7.84
C THR A 44 -9.41 10.87 -9.32
N ASP A 45 -8.88 12.02 -9.75
CA ASP A 45 -8.35 12.18 -11.09
C ASP A 45 -7.08 11.32 -11.27
N GLY A 46 -6.97 10.64 -12.40
CA GLY A 46 -5.88 9.69 -12.69
C GLY A 46 -6.17 8.21 -12.39
N PHE A 47 -7.36 7.86 -11.89
CA PHE A 47 -7.78 6.45 -11.85
C PHE A 47 -8.13 5.95 -13.26
N LYS A 48 -7.30 5.05 -13.80
CA LYS A 48 -7.52 4.48 -15.13
C LYS A 48 -8.69 3.50 -15.13
N LYS A 49 -9.54 3.58 -16.15
CA LYS A 49 -10.49 2.49 -16.47
C LYS A 49 -9.73 1.37 -17.18
N GLY A 50 -10.02 0.12 -16.84
CA GLY A 50 -9.48 -1.00 -17.63
C GLY A 50 -10.07 -1.01 -19.04
N SER A 51 -9.37 -1.65 -19.98
CA SER A 51 -9.82 -1.77 -21.37
C SER A 51 -11.23 -2.37 -21.45
N GLY A 52 -12.11 -1.78 -22.26
CA GLY A 52 -13.50 -2.21 -22.43
C GLY A 52 -14.45 -1.89 -21.28
N LYS A 53 -14.00 -1.15 -20.25
CA LYS A 53 -14.84 -0.82 -19.08
C LYS A 53 -15.34 0.61 -19.16
N ASN A 54 -16.56 0.83 -18.66
CA ASN A 54 -17.14 2.15 -18.64
C ASN A 54 -16.53 3.01 -17.51
N TYR A 55 -16.32 2.41 -16.32
CA TYR A 55 -15.86 3.11 -15.11
C TYR A 55 -14.71 2.40 -14.39
N PRO A 56 -13.92 3.12 -13.56
CA PRO A 56 -12.70 2.58 -12.96
C PRO A 56 -12.94 1.65 -11.77
N ILE A 57 -14.01 1.83 -11.00
CA ILE A 57 -14.24 1.09 -9.74
C ILE A 57 -15.03 -0.18 -10.04
N LYS A 58 -14.48 -1.35 -9.71
CA LYS A 58 -15.23 -2.62 -9.76
C LYS A 58 -16.13 -2.75 -8.53
N PHE A 59 -17.45 -2.74 -8.73
CA PHE A 59 -18.45 -3.05 -7.72
C PHE A 59 -18.72 -4.55 -7.68
N ILE A 60 -18.81 -5.15 -6.49
CA ILE A 60 -19.04 -6.59 -6.40
C ILE A 60 -20.52 -6.89 -6.66
N GLY A 61 -20.80 -7.76 -7.64
CA GLY A 61 -22.17 -8.10 -8.03
C GLY A 61 -22.84 -7.11 -9.00
N SER A 62 -22.15 -6.07 -9.49
CA SER A 62 -22.65 -5.21 -10.57
C SER A 62 -21.55 -4.82 -11.55
N ASP A 63 -21.91 -4.01 -12.56
CA ASP A 63 -20.93 -3.34 -13.41
C ASP A 63 -20.14 -2.28 -12.62
N HIS A 64 -19.15 -1.69 -13.27
CA HIS A 64 -18.29 -0.66 -12.72
C HIS A 64 -19.10 0.59 -12.34
N VAL A 65 -18.56 1.39 -11.43
CA VAL A 65 -19.22 2.59 -10.91
C VAL A 65 -18.31 3.82 -11.00
N LYS A 66 -18.94 4.98 -11.21
CA LYS A 66 -18.24 6.28 -11.21
C LYS A 66 -17.99 6.76 -9.79
N PHE A 67 -16.88 7.47 -9.62
CA PHE A 67 -16.70 8.38 -8.50
C PHE A 67 -17.76 9.50 -8.57
N ASP A 68 -18.32 9.82 -7.42
CA ASP A 68 -19.20 10.98 -7.20
C ASP A 68 -18.42 12.13 -6.56
N SER A 69 -17.42 11.80 -5.74
CA SER A 69 -16.48 12.75 -5.15
C SER A 69 -15.23 12.90 -6.01
N GLN A 70 -14.67 14.12 -6.05
CA GLN A 70 -13.36 14.41 -6.67
C GLN A 70 -12.18 14.01 -5.78
N LYS A 71 -12.44 13.68 -4.51
CA LYS A 71 -11.43 13.37 -3.50
C LYS A 71 -11.74 12.04 -2.80
N ALA A 72 -10.68 11.28 -2.56
CA ALA A 72 -10.66 10.14 -1.66
C ALA A 72 -10.00 10.58 -0.34
N GLU A 73 -10.67 10.28 0.76
CA GLU A 73 -10.26 10.59 2.13
C GLU A 73 -9.70 9.34 2.82
N ASN A 74 -9.04 9.52 3.96
CA ASN A 74 -8.49 8.44 4.78
C ASN A 74 -7.64 7.45 3.97
N VAL A 75 -6.82 7.99 3.08
CA VAL A 75 -5.96 7.18 2.23
C VAL A 75 -4.82 6.62 3.07
N ILE A 76 -4.74 5.29 3.15
CA ILE A 76 -3.72 4.57 3.90
C ILE A 76 -3.10 3.46 3.07
N VAL A 77 -1.78 3.30 3.15
CA VAL A 77 -1.07 2.13 2.63
C VAL A 77 -1.19 1.02 3.66
N ILE A 78 -1.74 -0.12 3.25
CA ILE A 78 -1.98 -1.29 4.11
C ILE A 78 -0.97 -2.42 3.87
N ALA A 79 -0.31 -2.44 2.70
CA ALA A 79 0.73 -3.40 2.37
C ALA A 79 1.64 -2.88 1.27
N GLY A 80 2.85 -3.41 1.18
CA GLY A 80 3.83 -3.11 0.13
C GLY A 80 4.90 -2.12 0.57
N GLN A 81 5.32 -1.26 -0.34
CA GLN A 81 6.42 -0.32 -0.08
C GLN A 81 6.13 0.60 1.12
N GLY A 82 7.07 0.66 2.07
CA GLY A 82 6.98 1.54 3.26
C GLY A 82 6.10 1.02 4.39
N VAL A 83 5.64 -0.22 4.31
CA VAL A 83 4.82 -0.87 5.34
C VAL A 83 5.37 -2.27 5.61
N LYS A 84 5.27 -2.74 6.85
CA LYS A 84 5.77 -4.08 7.25
C LYS A 84 5.11 -5.24 6.49
N THR A 85 3.86 -5.08 6.07
CA THR A 85 3.08 -6.12 5.42
C THR A 85 3.43 -6.25 3.93
N PRO A 86 3.96 -7.38 3.46
CA PRO A 86 4.26 -7.57 2.04
C PRO A 86 2.99 -7.86 1.22
N ILE A 87 3.02 -7.53 -0.07
CA ILE A 87 1.96 -7.87 -1.03
C ILE A 87 2.27 -9.24 -1.64
N ARG A 88 1.49 -10.27 -1.30
CA ARG A 88 1.66 -11.63 -1.84
C ARG A 88 1.46 -11.69 -3.36
N GLU A 89 0.60 -10.83 -3.91
CA GLU A 89 0.35 -10.72 -5.34
C GLU A 89 1.38 -9.88 -6.11
N ALA A 90 2.40 -9.33 -5.45
CA ALA A 90 3.38 -8.46 -6.11
C ALA A 90 4.04 -9.09 -7.36
N PRO A 91 4.40 -10.40 -7.37
CA PRO A 91 4.95 -11.04 -8.57
C PRO A 91 3.97 -11.06 -9.75
N ARG A 92 2.67 -11.23 -9.46
CA ARG A 92 1.61 -11.15 -10.48
C ARG A 92 1.51 -9.72 -11.00
N LEU A 93 1.42 -8.73 -10.12
CA LEU A 93 1.31 -7.32 -10.51
C LEU A 93 2.52 -6.87 -11.36
N GLU A 94 3.73 -7.30 -11.00
CA GLU A 94 4.94 -7.06 -11.78
C GLU A 94 4.86 -7.66 -13.18
N SER A 95 4.38 -8.90 -13.30
CA SER A 95 4.25 -9.57 -14.61
C SER A 95 3.19 -8.90 -15.51
N PHE A 96 2.07 -8.46 -14.94
CA PHE A 96 0.97 -7.85 -15.70
C PHE A 96 1.24 -6.39 -16.09
N TYR A 97 1.80 -5.60 -15.16
CA TYR A 97 1.95 -4.15 -15.30
C TYR A 97 3.40 -3.69 -15.48
N LYS A 98 4.37 -4.62 -15.46
CA LYS A 98 5.80 -4.37 -15.71
C LYS A 98 6.43 -3.34 -14.75
N HIS A 99 5.91 -3.25 -13.52
CA HIS A 99 6.50 -2.45 -12.46
C HIS A 99 7.16 -3.33 -11.40
N PRO A 100 8.32 -2.93 -10.86
CA PRO A 100 9.08 -3.75 -9.93
C PRO A 100 8.28 -4.08 -8.67
N LYS A 101 8.33 -5.34 -8.23
CA LYS A 101 7.56 -5.85 -7.07
C LYS A 101 7.68 -4.98 -5.81
N ASN A 102 8.85 -4.39 -5.56
CA ASN A 102 9.16 -3.60 -4.37
C ASN A 102 8.55 -2.18 -4.38
N LYS A 103 8.01 -1.72 -5.52
CA LYS A 103 7.37 -0.41 -5.66
C LYS A 103 5.85 -0.46 -5.50
N TRP A 104 5.28 -1.66 -5.44
CA TRP A 104 3.84 -1.81 -5.28
C TRP A 104 3.40 -1.48 -3.86
N GLN A 105 2.32 -0.73 -3.78
CA GLN A 105 1.60 -0.39 -2.56
C GLN A 105 0.16 -0.82 -2.72
N LYS A 106 -0.41 -1.45 -1.71
CA LYS A 106 -1.84 -1.68 -1.59
C LYS A 106 -2.41 -0.59 -0.71
N ILE A 107 -3.38 0.12 -1.23
CA ILE A 107 -3.92 1.32 -0.61
C ILE A 107 -5.41 1.14 -0.40
N SER A 108 -5.88 1.56 0.77
CA SER A 108 -7.29 1.74 1.06
C SER A 108 -7.60 3.23 1.12
N GLY A 109 -8.79 3.61 0.69
CA GLY A 109 -9.30 4.97 0.79
C GLY A 109 -10.82 4.97 0.84
N THR A 110 -11.37 6.02 1.43
CA THR A 110 -12.81 6.25 1.50
C THR A 110 -13.21 7.26 0.44
N THR A 111 -14.27 6.99 -0.31
CA THR A 111 -14.78 7.92 -1.33
C THR A 111 -16.29 7.83 -1.43
N LYS A 112 -16.91 8.72 -2.20
CA LYS A 112 -18.33 8.63 -2.55
C LYS A 112 -18.47 8.18 -3.99
N ILE A 113 -19.35 7.22 -4.24
CA ILE A 113 -19.67 6.73 -5.58
C ILE A 113 -21.13 6.97 -5.91
N LYS A 114 -21.44 7.09 -7.20
CA LYS A 114 -22.81 7.21 -7.67
C LYS A 114 -23.31 5.85 -8.13
N PHE A 115 -24.27 5.28 -7.41
CA PHE A 115 -24.87 3.98 -7.72
C PHE A 115 -26.40 4.08 -7.70
N LYS A 116 -27.04 3.68 -8.81
CA LYS A 116 -28.51 3.74 -8.97
C LYS A 116 -29.13 5.10 -8.61
N GLY A 117 -28.43 6.20 -8.94
CA GLY A 117 -28.89 7.57 -8.65
C GLY A 117 -28.64 8.04 -7.22
N LYS A 118 -28.15 7.19 -6.31
CA LYS A 118 -27.78 7.54 -4.94
C LYS A 118 -26.27 7.70 -4.80
N SER A 119 -25.85 8.60 -3.92
CA SER A 119 -24.44 8.78 -3.54
C SER A 119 -24.15 7.93 -2.31
N LEU A 120 -23.31 6.90 -2.45
CA LEU A 120 -22.94 5.99 -1.37
C LEU A 120 -21.50 6.27 -0.93
N LYS A 121 -21.28 6.34 0.38
CA LYS A 121 -19.93 6.38 0.95
C LYS A 121 -19.36 4.97 0.98
N VAL A 122 -18.17 4.77 0.44
CA VAL A 122 -17.58 3.45 0.22
C VAL A 122 -16.10 3.45 0.54
N GLU A 123 -15.61 2.29 0.96
CA GLU A 123 -14.19 1.99 1.06
C GLU A 123 -13.75 1.29 -0.23
N ILE A 124 -12.71 1.83 -0.86
CA ILE A 124 -12.10 1.29 -2.07
C ILE A 124 -10.66 0.88 -1.79
N HIS A 125 -10.25 -0.25 -2.35
CA HIS A 125 -8.87 -0.72 -2.33
C HIS A 125 -8.31 -0.71 -3.74
N TRP A 126 -7.06 -0.29 -3.91
CA TRP A 126 -6.35 -0.36 -5.19
C TRP A 126 -4.87 -0.65 -4.97
N TYR A 127 -4.19 -1.00 -6.06
CA TYR A 127 -2.74 -1.14 -6.09
C TYR A 127 -2.13 0.10 -6.75
N GLU A 128 -1.05 0.64 -6.20
CA GLU A 128 -0.33 1.78 -6.75
C GLU A 128 1.15 1.44 -6.91
N ALA A 129 1.73 1.78 -8.07
CA ALA A 129 3.17 1.73 -8.30
C ALA A 129 3.58 2.91 -9.19
N ASN A 130 4.61 3.65 -8.77
CA ASN A 130 5.13 4.81 -9.52
C ASN A 130 4.04 5.83 -9.93
N GLY A 131 3.04 6.07 -9.07
CA GLY A 131 1.90 6.96 -9.34
C GLY A 131 0.83 6.38 -10.27
N GLN A 132 1.02 5.18 -10.81
CA GLN A 132 -0.01 4.47 -11.55
C GLN A 132 -0.89 3.67 -10.59
N ARG A 133 -2.21 3.82 -10.72
CA ARG A 133 -3.20 3.18 -9.86
C ARG A 133 -3.96 2.13 -10.65
N GLU A 134 -3.95 0.90 -10.16
CA GLU A 134 -4.42 -0.29 -10.84
C GLU A 134 -5.35 -1.13 -9.96
N GLU A 135 -6.22 -1.90 -10.62
CA GLU A 135 -7.20 -2.82 -10.01
C GLU A 135 -8.04 -2.24 -8.87
N ILE A 136 -8.64 -1.07 -9.07
CA ILE A 136 -9.52 -0.45 -8.06
C ILE A 136 -10.77 -1.30 -7.86
N LYS A 137 -11.03 -1.66 -6.60
CA LYS A 137 -12.15 -2.51 -6.19
C LYS A 137 -12.86 -1.87 -5.01
N LEU A 138 -14.18 -1.88 -5.05
CA LEU A 138 -14.98 -1.56 -3.89
C LEU A 138 -14.88 -2.70 -2.87
N LYS A 139 -14.56 -2.34 -1.63
CA LYS A 139 -14.37 -3.30 -0.54
C LYS A 139 -15.52 -3.30 0.45
N ARG A 140 -16.02 -2.11 0.81
CA ARG A 140 -17.11 -1.95 1.78
C ARG A 140 -17.99 -0.77 1.39
N ILE A 141 -19.28 -0.89 1.65
CA ILE A 141 -20.23 0.22 1.59
C ILE A 141 -20.50 0.63 3.04
N PHE A 142 -20.42 1.92 3.32
CA PHE A 142 -20.95 2.48 4.54
C PHE A 142 -22.41 2.79 4.23
N GLU A 143 -23.32 1.88 4.58
CA GLU A 143 -24.74 2.23 4.63
C GLU A 143 -24.89 3.23 5.77
N ASP A 144 -25.33 4.44 5.44
CA ASP A 144 -25.96 5.30 6.44
C ASP A 144 -27.28 4.60 6.79
N GLU A 145 -27.38 4.08 8.02
CA GLU A 145 -28.65 3.64 8.57
C GLU A 145 -29.61 4.84 8.49
N SER A 146 -30.65 4.75 7.66
CA SER A 146 -31.75 5.72 7.58
C SER A 146 -33.03 4.99 7.25
#